data_AF-A0A537KSG1-F1
#
_entry.id   AF-A0A537KSG1-F1
#
_cell.length_a   1.000
_cell.length_b   1.000
_cell.length_c   1.000
_cell.angle_alpha   90.00
_cell.angle_beta   90.00
_cell.angle_gamma   90.00
#
_symmetry.space_group_name_H-M   'P 1'
#
loop_
_entity.id
_entity.type
_entity.pdbx_description
1 polymer ?
#
loop_
_entity_poly.entity_id
_entity_poly.type
_entity_poly.pdbx_seq_one_letter_code
_entity_poly.pdbx_strand_id
1 'polypeptide(L)'
;MKVLQIVPRDGRRFYDAIVRKQDDIRKNGRGTFSRKGSKRANAAHWVHAKYSGSIDLARSSSLVTAKVKSRDKVDESNLSRAFLGWIDRHFGADLVSVTIEYR
;
A
#
# COMPACT_ATOMS: atom_id res chain seq x y z
N MET A 1 4.49 13.69 -5.80
CA MET A 1 3.76 12.43 -5.57
C MET A 1 4.70 11.28 -5.88
N LYS A 2 4.53 10.15 -5.20
CA LYS A 2 5.32 8.94 -5.50
C LYS A 2 4.39 7.83 -5.92
N VAL A 3 4.82 7.02 -6.87
CA VAL A 3 4.07 5.85 -7.31
C VAL A 3 4.95 4.63 -7.09
N LEU A 4 4.47 3.68 -6.30
CA LEU A 4 5.12 2.39 -6.11
C LEU A 4 4.43 1.38 -7.02
N GLN A 5 5.21 0.73 -7.88
CA GLN A 5 4.79 -0.45 -8.63
C GLN A 5 5.30 -1.68 -7.90
N ILE A 6 4.39 -2.53 -7.43
CA ILE A 6 4.71 -3.73 -6.67
C ILE A 6 4.44 -4.94 -7.56
N VAL A 7 5.51 -5.67 -7.88
CA VAL A 7 5.46 -6.85 -8.74
C VAL A 7 5.63 -8.10 -7.87
N PRO A 8 4.57 -8.88 -7.65
CA PRO A 8 4.64 -10.15 -6.93
C PRO A 8 5.15 -11.29 -7.84
N ARG A 9 5.57 -12.39 -7.22
CA ARG A 9 5.88 -13.66 -7.91
C ARG A 9 4.61 -14.30 -8.49
N ASP A 10 3.49 -14.24 -7.77
CA ASP A 10 2.15 -14.61 -8.26
C ASP A 10 1.18 -13.41 -8.19
N GLY A 11 0.85 -12.88 -9.38
CA GLY A 11 0.03 -11.68 -9.51
C GLY A 11 -1.47 -11.88 -9.29
N ARG A 12 -2.02 -13.09 -9.42
CA ARG A 12 -3.49 -13.27 -9.55
C ARG A 12 -4.27 -12.88 -8.30
N ARG A 13 -3.64 -12.92 -7.12
CA ARG A 13 -4.32 -12.69 -5.83
C ARG A 13 -3.58 -11.71 -4.92
N PHE A 14 -2.50 -11.09 -5.39
CA PHE A 14 -1.62 -10.30 -4.54
C PHE A 14 -2.30 -9.05 -3.96
N TYR A 15 -3.10 -8.34 -4.76
CA TYR A 15 -3.90 -7.21 -4.28
C TYR A 15 -4.86 -7.63 -3.14
N ASP A 16 -5.57 -8.73 -3.32
CA ASP A 16 -6.53 -9.24 -2.34
C ASP A 16 -5.81 -9.68 -1.06
N ALA A 17 -4.61 -10.25 -1.17
CA ALA A 17 -3.76 -10.60 -0.04
C ALA A 17 -3.30 -9.36 0.76
N ILE A 18 -2.88 -8.28 0.08
CA ILE A 18 -2.53 -6.99 0.73
C ILE A 18 -3.71 -6.47 1.53
N VAL A 19 -4.89 -6.40 0.91
CA VAL A 19 -6.11 -5.90 1.54
C VAL A 19 -6.49 -6.74 2.75
N ARG A 20 -6.53 -8.07 2.59
CA ARG A 20 -6.90 -8.99 3.66
C ARG A 20 -5.93 -8.90 4.83
N LYS A 21 -4.62 -8.82 4.55
CA LYS A 21 -3.61 -8.72 5.60
C LYS A 21 -3.77 -7.44 6.42
N GLN A 22 -4.08 -6.31 5.77
CA GLN A 22 -4.33 -5.05 6.46
C GLN A 22 -5.59 -5.13 7.33
N ASP A 23 -6.69 -5.68 6.80
CA ASP A 23 -7.92 -5.91 7.56
C ASP A 23 -7.68 -6.81 8.78
N ASP A 24 -6.92 -7.90 8.62
CA ASP A 24 -6.61 -8.83 9.72
C ASP A 24 -5.72 -8.20 10.81
N ILE A 25 -4.76 -7.35 10.43
CA ILE A 25 -3.97 -6.57 11.39
C ILE A 25 -4.89 -5.61 12.17
N ARG A 26 -5.83 -4.95 11.49
CA ARG A 26 -6.78 -4.00 12.12
C ARG A 26 -7.79 -4.67 13.03
N LYS A 27 -8.30 -5.86 12.67
CA LYS A 27 -9.22 -6.63 13.53
C LYS A 27 -8.61 -6.94 14.89
N ASN A 28 -7.28 -7.05 14.97
CA ASN A 28 -6.55 -7.27 16.22
C ASN A 28 -6.20 -5.97 16.96
N GLY A 29 -6.76 -4.82 16.57
CA GLY A 29 -6.47 -3.51 17.17
C GLY A 29 -5.05 -2.99 16.89
N ARG A 30 -4.33 -3.58 15.92
CA ARG A 30 -2.94 -3.26 15.61
C ARG A 30 -2.80 -2.53 14.27
N GLY A 31 -1.56 -2.15 13.96
CA GLY A 31 -1.17 -1.58 12.66
C GLY A 31 -1.48 -0.10 12.51
N THR A 32 -0.69 0.55 11.66
CA THR A 32 -0.73 2.01 11.46
C THR A 32 -1.49 2.43 10.21
N PHE A 33 -1.76 1.51 9.27
CA PHE A 33 -2.55 1.77 8.08
C PHE A 33 -4.01 1.37 8.29
N SER A 34 -4.93 2.24 7.88
CA SER A 34 -6.37 1.99 7.88
C SER A 34 -6.99 2.35 6.53
N ARG A 35 -7.98 1.55 6.10
CA ARG A 35 -8.80 1.87 4.93
C ARG A 35 -9.75 3.02 5.27
N LYS A 36 -9.90 3.97 4.34
CA LYS A 36 -10.82 5.09 4.40
C LYS A 36 -11.69 5.11 3.14
N GLY A 37 -12.98 5.37 3.30
CA GLY A 37 -13.96 5.37 2.19
C GLY A 37 -14.57 3.99 1.90
N SER A 38 -15.40 3.94 0.85
CA SER A 38 -16.15 2.74 0.49
C SER A 38 -15.27 1.60 -0.03
N LYS A 39 -15.69 0.35 0.22
CA LYS A 39 -15.04 -0.82 -0.36
C LYS A 39 -15.25 -0.82 -1.87
N ARG A 40 -14.15 -1.01 -2.63
CA ARG A 40 -14.15 -1.16 -4.08
C ARG A 40 -13.37 -2.42 -4.43
N ALA A 41 -13.82 -3.15 -5.46
CA ALA A 41 -13.24 -4.43 -5.83
C ALA A 41 -11.74 -4.31 -6.20
N ASN A 42 -11.38 -3.29 -6.96
CA ASN A 42 -10.02 -3.14 -7.53
C ASN A 42 -9.27 -1.92 -6.99
N ALA A 43 -9.79 -1.26 -5.95
CA ALA A 43 -9.19 -0.07 -5.38
C ALA A 43 -9.37 0.00 -3.86
N ALA A 44 -8.36 0.56 -3.19
CA ALA A 44 -8.42 0.87 -1.78
C ALA A 44 -7.76 2.21 -1.52
N HIS A 45 -8.37 3.01 -0.65
CA HIS A 45 -7.80 4.27 -0.19
C HIS A 45 -7.40 4.09 1.26
N TRP A 46 -6.11 4.23 1.55
CA TRP A 46 -5.53 4.00 2.87
C TRP A 46 -4.95 5.30 3.43
N VAL A 47 -4.99 5.43 4.75
CA VAL A 47 -4.37 6.51 5.52
C VAL A 47 -3.45 5.91 6.59
N HIS A 48 -2.54 6.73 7.11
CA HIS A 48 -1.62 6.33 8.18
C HIS A 48 -1.97 7.06 9.47
N ALA A 49 -1.76 6.41 10.62
CA ALA A 49 -2.08 6.96 11.93
C ALA A 49 -1.27 8.22 12.29
N LYS A 50 -0.03 8.34 11.78
CA LYS A 50 0.91 9.43 12.14
C LYS A 50 1.17 10.45 11.03
N TYR A 51 1.11 10.02 9.76
CA TYR A 51 1.58 10.84 8.63
C TYR A 51 0.38 11.32 7.84
N SER A 52 0.34 12.61 7.52
CA SER A 52 -0.72 13.19 6.71
C SER A 52 -0.65 12.68 5.27
N GLY A 53 -1.81 12.61 4.61
CA GLY A 53 -1.92 12.14 3.23
C GLY A 53 -2.58 10.77 3.11
N SER A 54 -2.32 10.11 1.98
CA SER A 54 -2.99 8.86 1.63
C SER A 54 -2.21 7.99 0.66
N ILE A 55 -2.61 6.74 0.59
CA ILE A 55 -2.13 5.74 -0.37
C ILE A 55 -3.34 5.19 -1.13
N ASP A 56 -3.38 5.48 -2.43
CA ASP A 56 -4.39 4.91 -3.33
C ASP A 56 -3.82 3.62 -3.95
N LEU A 57 -4.32 2.48 -3.52
CA LEU A 57 -4.03 1.18 -4.11
C LEU A 57 -4.95 0.92 -5.29
N ALA A 58 -4.37 0.42 -6.38
CA ALA A 58 -5.09 -0.05 -7.55
C ALA A 58 -4.55 -1.41 -8.00
N ARG A 59 -5.46 -2.32 -8.32
CA ARG A 59 -5.15 -3.62 -8.92
C ARG A 59 -4.92 -3.44 -10.43
N SER A 60 -3.83 -4.01 -10.93
CA SER A 60 -3.60 -4.28 -12.35
C SER A 60 -3.60 -5.80 -12.60
N SER A 61 -3.47 -6.23 -13.86
CA SER A 61 -3.48 -7.65 -14.24
C SER A 61 -2.34 -8.47 -13.60
N SER A 62 -1.15 -7.88 -13.47
CA SER A 62 0.05 -8.56 -12.97
C SER A 62 0.74 -7.86 -11.79
N LEU A 63 0.32 -6.65 -11.43
CA LEU A 63 0.97 -5.83 -10.42
C LEU A 63 -0.04 -5.04 -9.58
N VAL A 64 0.43 -4.47 -8.47
CA VAL A 64 -0.31 -3.52 -7.65
C VAL A 64 0.38 -2.17 -7.72
N THR A 65 -0.40 -1.13 -8.01
CA THR A 65 0.10 0.25 -7.99
C THR A 65 -0.36 0.91 -6.69
N ALA A 66 0.56 1.57 -6.00
CA ALA A 66 0.26 2.39 -4.83
C ALA A 66 0.68 3.84 -5.11
N LYS A 67 -0.31 4.74 -5.24
CA LYS A 67 -0.04 6.17 -5.40
C LYS A 67 -0.01 6.83 -4.02
N VAL A 68 1.16 7.33 -3.64
CA VAL A 68 1.37 8.03 -2.36
C VAL A 68 1.27 9.53 -2.61
N LYS A 69 0.40 10.19 -1.85
CA LYS A 69 0.13 11.62 -1.96
C LYS A 69 0.07 12.25 -0.58
N SER A 70 0.81 13.34 -0.39
CA SER A 70 0.57 14.28 0.70
C SER A 70 0.83 15.72 0.25
N ARG A 71 0.21 16.69 0.92
CA ARG A 71 0.53 18.11 0.72
C ARG A 71 1.91 18.45 1.30
N ASP A 72 2.29 17.76 2.37
CA ASP A 72 3.60 17.89 2.99
C ASP A 72 4.58 16.85 2.41
N LYS A 73 5.76 17.31 1.99
CA LYS A 73 6.77 16.47 1.31
C LYS A 73 7.49 15.51 2.25
N VAL A 74 7.62 15.87 3.53
CA VAL A 74 8.23 15.02 4.55
C VAL A 74 7.30 13.85 4.85
N ASP A 75 6.02 14.13 5.05
CA ASP A 75 4.98 13.12 5.24
C ASP A 75 4.77 12.25 3.99
N GLU A 76 4.80 12.80 2.77
CA GLU A 76 4.76 11.99 1.54
C GLU A 76 5.92 10.97 1.49
N SER A 77 7.11 11.40 1.92
CA SER A 77 8.28 10.53 1.99
C SER A 77 8.19 9.50 3.12
N ASN A 78 7.70 9.90 4.29
CA ASN A 78 7.50 9.01 5.43
C ASN A 78 6.39 7.98 5.15
N LEU A 79 5.28 8.37 4.52
CA LEU A 79 4.23 7.45 4.07
C LEU A 79 4.78 6.41 3.11
N SER A 80 5.58 6.84 2.13
CA SER A 80 6.18 5.95 1.14
C SER A 80 7.11 4.92 1.80
N ARG A 81 7.97 5.36 2.72
CA ARG A 81 8.88 4.49 3.48
C ARG A 81 8.12 3.54 4.41
N ALA A 82 7.12 4.05 5.13
CA ALA A 82 6.30 3.23 6.03
C ALA A 82 5.54 2.15 5.26
N PHE A 83 5.00 2.48 4.09
CA PHE A 83 4.28 1.53 3.25
C PHE A 83 5.21 0.49 2.64
N LEU A 84 6.39 0.91 2.15
CA LEU A 84 7.40 -0.04 1.66
C LEU A 84 7.83 -1.01 2.76
N GLY A 85 8.13 -0.51 3.97
CA GLY A 85 8.49 -1.37 5.10
C GLY A 85 7.34 -2.29 5.57
N TRP A 86 6.09 -1.87 5.39
CA TRP A 86 4.92 -2.73 5.65
C TRP A 86 4.80 -3.85 4.62
N ILE A 87 4.99 -3.53 3.32
CA ILE A 87 4.98 -4.49 2.22
C ILE A 87 6.11 -5.50 2.40
N ASP A 88 7.34 -5.04 2.64
CA ASP A 88 8.51 -5.90 2.83
C ASP A 88 8.33 -6.88 3.99
N ARG A 89 7.87 -6.38 5.15
CA ARG A 89 7.61 -7.20 6.34
C ARG A 89 6.59 -8.32 6.14
N HIS A 90 5.59 -8.10 5.30
CA HIS A 90 4.46 -9.02 5.18
C HIS A 90 4.47 -9.85 3.90
N PHE A 91 5.18 -9.40 2.88
CA PHE A 91 5.16 -9.99 1.55
C PHE A 91 6.53 -10.06 0.89
N GLY A 92 7.62 -9.63 1.53
CA GLY A 92 8.94 -9.54 0.90
C GLY A 92 9.40 -10.82 0.19
N ALA A 93 9.11 -11.99 0.76
CA ALA A 93 9.41 -13.29 0.13
C ALA A 93 8.63 -13.54 -1.18
N ASP A 94 7.42 -12.98 -1.29
CA ASP A 94 6.51 -13.14 -2.42
C ASP A 94 6.69 -12.05 -3.50
N LEU A 95 7.65 -11.15 -3.33
CA LEU A 95 7.94 -10.08 -4.29
C LEU A 95 9.03 -10.46 -5.28
N VAL A 96 8.86 -9.98 -6.51
CA VAL A 96 9.92 -9.91 -7.52
C VAL A 96 10.62 -8.56 -7.43
N SER A 97 9.84 -7.47 -7.39
CA SER A 97 10.40 -6.11 -7.30
C SER A 97 9.39 -5.11 -6.76
N VAL A 98 9.92 -3.99 -6.25
CA VAL A 98 9.16 -2.77 -5.98
C VAL A 98 9.89 -1.59 -6.62
N THR A 99 9.25 -0.94 -7.59
CA THR A 99 9.81 0.24 -8.28
C THR A 99 9.16 1.50 -7.75
N ILE A 100 9.97 2.50 -7.40
CA ILE A 100 9.49 3.82 -6.95
C ILE A 100 9.67 4.82 -8.09
N GLU A 101 8.57 5.35 -8.61
CA GLU A 101 8.55 6.47 -9.54
C GLU A 101 8.31 7.78 -8.79
N TYR A 102 9.15 8.78 -9.08
CA TYR A 102 9.03 10.14 -8.56
C TYR A 102 8.31 10.99 -9.60
N ARG A 103 7.20 11.64 -9.22
CA ARG A 103 6.36 12.46 -10.09
C ARG A 103 5.94 13.78 -9.43
#